data_AF-A0A392QHX7-F1
#
_entry.id   AF-A0A392QHX7-F1
#
_cell.length_a   1.000
_cell.length_b   1.000
_cell.length_c   1.000
_cell.angle_alpha   90.00
_cell.angle_beta   90.00
_cell.angle_gamma   90.00
#
_symmetry.space_group_name_H-M   'P 1'
#
loop_
_entity.id
_entity.type
_entity.pdbx_description
1 polymer ?
#
loop_
_entity_poly.entity_id
_entity_poly.type
_entity_poly.pdbx_seq_one_letter_code
_entity_poly.pdbx_strand_id
1 'polypeptide(L)'
;MVRGRALGFDRDAINEYLGNPYQLQGDDGLCPYGHVLAKGNWNVQAMTEKLLILGCTFRCNRVNQPLRAMRDEMKVKVQLVLLFILYNLLPRSHLSDAPMNIAGLLYMVTAGTDVDIARVISNEMKAIACSGVTDLARPKCPLAYPALIMGLIKKVRILIPPLVHEHLGVIDDRHVVRHCKAKQPEQ
;
A
#
# COMPACT_ATOMS: atom_id res chain seq x y z
N MET A 1 20.23 -5.18 11.25
CA MET A 1 21.53 -4.54 10.96
C MET A 1 21.94 -4.91 9.54
N VAL A 2 22.55 -3.98 8.80
CA VAL A 2 23.14 -4.23 7.48
C VAL A 2 24.63 -3.87 7.56
N ARG A 3 25.52 -4.83 7.31
CA ARG A 3 26.99 -4.65 7.41
C ARG A 3 27.43 -3.95 8.71
N GLY A 4 26.91 -4.41 9.85
CA GLY A 4 27.25 -3.88 11.18
C GLY A 4 26.62 -2.53 11.54
N ARG A 5 25.80 -1.93 10.68
CA ARG A 5 25.05 -0.70 10.98
C ARG A 5 23.59 -0.99 11.29
N ALA A 6 23.05 -0.32 12.30
CA ALA A 6 21.62 -0.32 12.55
C ALA A 6 20.91 0.40 11.40
N LEU A 7 19.80 -0.20 10.93
CA LEU A 7 18.94 0.38 9.92
C LEU A 7 17.56 0.58 10.56
N GLY A 8 17.21 1.84 10.83
CA GLY A 8 15.87 2.20 11.29
C GLY A 8 14.87 2.07 10.14
N PHE A 9 13.70 1.52 10.44
CA PHE A 9 12.54 1.47 9.53
C PHE A 9 11.24 1.87 10.25
N ASP A 10 11.36 2.45 11.44
CA ASP A 10 10.24 3.07 12.13
C ASP A 10 9.70 4.27 11.33
N ARG A 11 8.55 4.77 11.80
CA ARG A 11 7.85 5.90 11.21
C ARG A 11 8.78 7.10 10.97
N ASP A 12 9.64 7.44 11.92
CA ASP A 12 10.43 8.66 11.87
C ASP A 12 11.60 8.50 10.89
N ALA A 13 12.27 7.34 10.90
CA ALA A 13 13.29 7.01 9.91
C ALA A 13 12.77 7.06 8.47
N ILE A 14 11.55 6.53 8.24
CA ILE A 14 10.90 6.57 6.92
C ILE A 14 10.51 8.00 6.54
N ASN A 15 9.90 8.75 7.45
CA ASN A 15 9.53 10.15 7.22
C ASN A 15 10.75 11.02 6.85
N GLU A 16 11.85 10.85 7.58
CA GLU A 16 13.10 11.56 7.32
C GLU A 16 13.71 11.16 5.97
N TYR A 17 13.46 9.95 5.47
CA TYR A 17 13.89 9.52 4.14
C TYR A 17 12.99 10.07 3.02
N LEU A 18 11.67 10.07 3.21
CA LEU A 18 10.70 10.56 2.24
C LEU A 18 10.69 12.09 2.12
N GLY A 19 11.18 12.81 3.14
CA GLY A 19 11.41 14.26 3.10
C GLY A 19 10.17 15.14 3.28
N ASN A 20 8.98 14.53 3.50
CA ASN A 20 7.74 15.25 3.79
C ASN A 20 7.01 14.57 4.97
N PRO A 21 7.46 14.79 6.22
CA PRO A 21 6.90 14.12 7.39
C PRO A 21 5.46 14.56 7.66
N TYR A 22 4.56 13.59 7.84
CA TYR A 22 3.22 13.89 8.31
C TYR A 22 3.25 14.42 9.75
N GLN A 23 2.66 15.60 9.97
CA GLN A 23 2.54 16.19 11.31
C GLN A 23 1.26 15.69 11.97
N LEU A 24 1.42 14.96 13.08
CA LEU A 24 0.30 14.51 13.89
C LEU A 24 -0.29 15.71 14.64
N GLN A 25 -1.61 15.87 14.59
CA GLN A 25 -2.30 17.02 15.18
C GLN A 25 -2.95 16.71 16.54
N GLY A 26 -2.90 15.45 17.01
CA GLY A 26 -3.53 15.02 18.26
C GLY A 26 -2.61 14.18 19.15
N ASP A 27 -2.94 14.12 20.44
CA ASP A 27 -2.12 13.49 21.49
C ASP A 27 -2.07 11.97 21.39
N ASP A 28 -3.08 11.34 20.78
CA ASP A 28 -3.11 9.88 20.58
C ASP A 28 -2.18 9.41 19.45
N GLY A 29 -1.58 10.38 18.74
CA GLY A 29 -0.62 10.14 17.69
C GLY A 29 -1.20 9.39 16.49
N LEU A 30 -2.50 9.44 16.24
CA LEU A 30 -3.13 8.83 15.06
C LEU A 30 -3.47 9.90 14.00
N CYS A 31 -3.37 9.51 12.73
CA CYS A 31 -3.96 10.27 11.63
C CYS A 31 -5.43 9.85 11.45
N PRO A 32 -6.24 10.59 10.66
CA PRO A 32 -7.63 10.22 10.37
C PRO A 32 -7.81 8.77 9.94
N TYR A 33 -6.95 8.25 9.05
CA TYR A 33 -6.94 6.83 8.67
C TYR A 33 -6.67 5.89 9.85
N GLY A 34 -5.72 6.24 10.73
CA GLY A 34 -5.40 5.46 11.91
C GLY A 34 -6.60 5.27 12.85
N HIS A 35 -7.40 6.32 13.06
CA HIS A 35 -8.61 6.19 13.88
C HIS A 35 -9.67 5.30 13.24
N VAL A 36 -9.90 5.42 11.93
CA VAL A 36 -10.89 4.57 11.23
C VAL A 36 -10.43 3.12 11.23
N LEU A 37 -9.14 2.86 10.99
CA LEU A 37 -8.57 1.52 11.03
C LEU A 37 -8.72 0.89 12.42
N ALA A 38 -8.46 1.64 13.49
CA ALA A 38 -8.59 1.16 14.87
C ALA A 38 -10.04 0.83 15.26
N LYS A 39 -11.02 1.60 14.77
CA LYS A 39 -12.45 1.36 15.01
C LYS A 39 -13.00 0.19 14.18
N GLY A 40 -12.43 -0.07 13.00
CA GLY A 40 -12.85 -1.15 12.10
C GLY A 40 -14.23 -0.95 11.44
N ASN A 41 -14.85 0.22 11.60
CA ASN A 41 -16.21 0.52 11.14
C ASN A 41 -16.22 1.23 9.78
N TRP A 42 -15.79 0.53 8.74
CA TRP A 42 -15.76 1.05 7.38
C TRP A 42 -17.15 1.45 6.86
N ASN A 43 -17.27 2.65 6.28
CA ASN A 43 -18.49 3.07 5.57
C ASN A 43 -18.51 2.45 4.17
N VAL A 44 -19.00 1.21 4.09
CA VAL A 44 -19.00 0.39 2.87
C VAL A 44 -19.78 1.04 1.73
N GLN A 45 -20.86 1.78 2.04
CA GLN A 45 -21.64 2.49 1.04
C GLN A 45 -20.82 3.62 0.40
N ALA A 46 -20.25 4.50 1.21
CA ALA A 46 -19.40 5.59 0.71
C ALA A 46 -18.16 5.06 -0.03
N MET A 47 -17.59 3.95 0.44
CA MET A 47 -16.49 3.26 -0.25
C MET A 47 -16.92 2.73 -1.61
N THR A 48 -18.09 2.09 -1.70
CA THR A 48 -18.64 1.57 -2.96
C THR A 48 -18.80 2.70 -3.98
N GLU A 49 -19.49 3.77 -3.60
CA GLU A 49 -19.75 4.93 -4.47
C GLU A 49 -18.46 5.60 -4.94
N LYS A 50 -17.45 5.72 -4.06
CA LYS A 50 -16.18 6.36 -4.38
C LYS A 50 -15.30 5.49 -5.27
N LEU A 51 -15.17 4.20 -4.95
CA LEU A 51 -14.18 3.29 -5.53
C LEU A 51 -14.65 2.55 -6.78
N LEU A 52 -15.90 2.09 -6.78
CA LEU A 52 -16.41 1.16 -7.78
C LEU A 52 -17.15 1.87 -8.91
N ILE A 53 -17.21 1.22 -10.08
CA ILE A 53 -18.12 1.65 -11.15
C ILE A 53 -19.58 1.42 -10.73
N LEU A 54 -20.50 2.16 -11.35
CA LEU A 54 -21.93 2.08 -11.01
C LEU A 54 -22.45 0.64 -11.16
N GLY A 55 -23.20 0.16 -10.18
CA GLY A 55 -23.77 -1.19 -10.16
C GLY A 55 -22.86 -2.28 -9.57
N CYS A 56 -21.58 -1.99 -9.32
CA CYS A 56 -20.67 -2.92 -8.65
C CYS A 56 -20.71 -2.76 -7.12
N THR A 57 -20.38 -3.83 -6.41
CA THR A 57 -20.37 -3.88 -4.93
C THR A 57 -19.25 -4.76 -4.41
N PHE A 58 -18.95 -4.65 -3.11
CA PHE A 58 -18.00 -5.52 -2.43
C PHE A 58 -18.45 -6.97 -2.48
N ARG A 59 -17.49 -7.89 -2.66
CA ARG A 59 -17.71 -9.31 -2.44
C ARG A 59 -17.89 -9.54 -0.95
N CYS A 60 -18.99 -10.19 -0.57
CA CYS A 60 -19.27 -10.55 0.81
C CYS A 60 -18.84 -11.99 1.13
N ASN A 61 -18.61 -12.26 2.40
CA ASN A 61 -18.47 -13.62 2.92
C ASN A 61 -19.86 -14.30 3.05
N ARG A 62 -19.88 -15.54 3.57
CA ARG A 62 -21.12 -16.32 3.73
C ARG A 62 -22.14 -15.71 4.68
N VAL A 63 -21.70 -14.84 5.59
CA VAL A 63 -22.57 -14.11 6.55
C VAL A 63 -22.89 -12.69 6.08
N ASN A 64 -22.73 -12.42 4.78
CA ASN A 64 -22.99 -11.14 4.13
C ASN A 64 -22.15 -9.96 4.64
N GLN A 65 -20.97 -10.22 5.21
CA GLN A 65 -20.03 -9.17 5.58
C GLN A 65 -19.07 -8.86 4.42
N PRO A 66 -18.81 -7.58 4.11
CA PRO A 66 -17.87 -7.17 3.06
C PRO A 66 -16.47 -7.72 3.30
N LEU A 67 -15.90 -8.34 2.28
CA LEU A 67 -14.58 -8.98 2.33
C LEU A 67 -13.54 -8.24 1.48
N ARG A 68 -13.91 -7.90 0.25
CA ARG A 68 -13.00 -7.31 -0.74
C ARG A 68 -13.74 -6.65 -1.90
N ALA A 69 -13.07 -5.70 -2.55
CA ALA A 69 -13.47 -5.15 -3.84
C ALA A 69 -12.61 -5.73 -4.97
N MET A 70 -13.22 -6.05 -6.11
CA MET A 70 -12.48 -6.52 -7.29
C MET A 70 -11.89 -5.32 -8.04
N ARG A 71 -10.63 -5.42 -8.48
CA ARG A 71 -9.93 -4.32 -9.16
C ARG A 71 -10.58 -3.96 -10.49
N ASP A 72 -11.01 -4.96 -11.27
CA ASP A 72 -11.67 -4.75 -12.57
C ASP A 72 -13.04 -4.05 -12.44
N GLU A 73 -13.68 -4.14 -11.28
CA GLU A 73 -14.91 -3.41 -10.92
C GLU A 73 -14.62 -1.98 -10.39
N MET A 74 -13.36 -1.58 -10.22
CA MET A 74 -12.99 -0.23 -9.79
C MET A 74 -12.88 0.75 -10.94
N LYS A 75 -13.14 2.04 -10.66
CA LYS A 75 -12.84 3.14 -11.59
C LYS A 75 -11.35 3.13 -11.98
N VAL A 76 -11.02 3.45 -13.23
CA VAL A 76 -9.63 3.40 -13.75
C VAL A 76 -8.63 4.16 -12.86
N LYS A 77 -8.96 5.39 -12.47
CA LYS A 77 -8.14 6.20 -11.55
C LYS A 77 -7.94 5.57 -10.17
N VAL A 78 -8.92 4.82 -9.69
CA VAL A 78 -8.85 4.08 -8.41
C VAL A 78 -7.94 2.86 -8.55
N GLN A 79 -7.96 2.17 -9.70
CA GLN A 79 -7.05 1.04 -9.96
C GLN A 79 -5.58 1.47 -9.91
N LEU A 80 -5.26 2.65 -10.44
CA LEU A 80 -3.89 3.18 -10.40
C LEU A 80 -3.42 3.41 -8.95
N VAL A 81 -4.27 4.03 -8.12
CA VAL A 81 -3.97 4.24 -6.69
C VAL A 81 -3.88 2.91 -5.94
N LEU A 82 -4.74 1.92 -6.27
CA LEU A 82 -4.64 0.58 -5.70
C LEU A 82 -3.30 -0.06 -6.04
N LEU A 83 -2.85 -0.01 -7.29
CA LEU A 83 -1.55 -0.54 -7.68
C LEU A 83 -0.41 0.15 -6.94
N PHE A 84 -0.47 1.48 -6.81
CA PHE A 84 0.49 2.21 -5.99
C PHE A 84 0.54 1.69 -4.55
N ILE A 85 -0.61 1.50 -3.91
CA ILE A 85 -0.71 0.93 -2.55
C ILE A 85 -0.12 -0.48 -2.51
N LEU A 86 -0.54 -1.38 -3.42
CA LEU A 86 -0.17 -2.79 -3.43
C LEU A 86 1.30 -3.04 -3.81
N TYR A 87 1.98 -2.08 -4.43
CA TYR A 87 3.41 -2.17 -4.70
C TYR A 87 4.27 -1.48 -3.65
N ASN A 88 3.81 -0.35 -3.09
CA ASN A 88 4.68 0.57 -2.34
C ASN A 88 4.28 0.79 -0.88
N LEU A 89 3.02 0.54 -0.48
CA LEU A 89 2.54 0.85 0.87
C LEU A 89 2.12 -0.37 1.66
N LEU A 90 1.47 -1.33 1.00
CA LEU A 90 1.04 -2.61 1.55
C LEU A 90 1.33 -3.69 0.50
N PRO A 91 2.61 -4.08 0.29
CA PRO A 91 3.01 -5.02 -0.75
C PRO A 91 2.23 -6.32 -0.73
N ARG A 92 1.56 -6.67 -1.83
CA ARG A 92 0.87 -7.97 -1.99
C ARG A 92 1.29 -8.64 -3.30
N SER A 93 1.34 -9.97 -3.29
CA SER A 93 1.60 -10.76 -4.49
C SER A 93 0.38 -10.83 -5.42
N HIS A 94 -0.82 -10.72 -4.85
CA HIS A 94 -2.07 -10.72 -5.58
C HIS A 94 -2.55 -9.28 -5.79
N LEU A 95 -2.86 -8.93 -7.05
CA LEU A 95 -3.18 -7.56 -7.47
C LEU A 95 -4.58 -7.41 -8.07
N SER A 96 -5.41 -8.47 -8.04
CA SER A 96 -6.72 -8.44 -8.70
C SER A 96 -7.86 -8.00 -7.77
N ASP A 97 -7.61 -7.90 -6.46
CA ASP A 97 -8.58 -7.47 -5.46
C ASP A 97 -7.95 -6.60 -4.36
N ALA A 98 -8.82 -5.94 -3.60
CA ALA A 98 -8.46 -5.18 -2.41
C ALA A 98 -9.28 -5.69 -1.22
N PRO A 99 -8.66 -6.41 -0.26
CA PRO A 99 -9.28 -6.73 1.03
C PRO A 99 -9.70 -5.47 1.79
N MET A 100 -10.64 -5.59 2.74
CA MET A 100 -11.24 -4.44 3.43
C MET A 100 -10.26 -3.42 4.00
N ASN A 101 -9.14 -3.85 4.59
CA ASN A 101 -8.12 -2.93 5.12
C ASN A 101 -7.44 -2.11 4.00
N ILE A 102 -7.13 -2.75 2.86
CA ILE A 102 -6.55 -2.09 1.68
C ILE A 102 -7.60 -1.20 1.02
N ALA A 103 -8.83 -1.67 0.88
CA ALA A 103 -9.94 -0.88 0.34
C ALA A 103 -10.23 0.36 1.19
N GLY A 104 -10.13 0.24 2.52
CA GLY A 104 -10.26 1.35 3.46
C GLY A 104 -9.16 2.41 3.26
N LEU A 105 -7.90 1.98 3.18
CA LEU A 105 -6.79 2.89 2.86
C LEU A 105 -6.97 3.56 1.49
N LEU A 106 -7.34 2.78 0.47
CA LEU A 106 -7.62 3.27 -0.87
C LEU A 106 -8.73 4.32 -0.88
N TYR A 107 -9.81 4.09 -0.13
CA TYR A 107 -10.88 5.07 0.04
C TYR A 107 -10.36 6.36 0.67
N MET A 108 -9.60 6.30 1.76
CA MET A 108 -9.09 7.49 2.43
C MET A 108 -8.18 8.32 1.51
N VAL A 109 -7.25 7.66 0.81
CA VAL A 109 -6.36 8.34 -0.16
C VAL A 109 -7.16 8.95 -1.31
N THR A 110 -8.11 8.22 -1.89
CA THR A 110 -8.93 8.73 -3.01
C THR A 110 -9.97 9.78 -2.59
N ALA A 111 -10.34 9.83 -1.31
CA ALA A 111 -11.18 10.86 -0.72
C ALA A 111 -10.40 12.14 -0.39
N GLY A 112 -9.06 12.13 -0.50
CA GLY A 112 -8.22 13.27 -0.13
C GLY A 112 -8.05 13.42 1.38
N THR A 113 -8.29 12.34 2.13
CA THR A 113 -8.08 12.33 3.57
C THR A 113 -6.61 12.13 3.88
N ASP A 114 -6.12 12.85 4.89
CA ASP A 114 -4.76 12.73 5.36
C ASP A 114 -4.43 11.32 5.89
N VAL A 115 -3.27 10.80 5.44
CA VAL A 115 -2.75 9.49 5.83
C VAL A 115 -1.27 9.62 6.20
N ASP A 116 -0.91 9.11 7.38
CA ASP A 116 0.48 8.93 7.79
C ASP A 116 1.09 7.72 7.06
N ILE A 117 1.58 7.96 5.85
CA ILE A 117 2.13 6.93 4.96
C ILE A 117 3.34 6.23 5.58
N ALA A 118 4.21 6.98 6.28
CA ALA A 118 5.37 6.39 6.94
C ALA A 118 4.97 5.38 8.01
N ARG A 119 3.92 5.67 8.78
CA ARG A 119 3.36 4.72 9.75
C ARG A 119 2.75 3.49 9.09
N VAL A 120 2.05 3.65 7.97
CA VAL A 120 1.50 2.52 7.20
C VAL A 120 2.63 1.57 6.79
N ILE A 121 3.67 2.12 6.16
CA ILE A 121 4.83 1.33 5.70
C ILE A 121 5.57 0.70 6.89
N SER A 122 5.86 1.45 7.95
CA SER A 122 6.61 0.93 9.10
C SER A 122 5.88 -0.24 9.77
N ASN A 123 4.55 -0.14 9.89
CA ASN A 123 3.73 -1.19 10.51
C ASN A 123 3.71 -2.45 9.64
N GLU A 124 3.59 -2.31 8.33
CA GLU A 124 3.64 -3.45 7.41
C GLU A 124 5.05 -4.08 7.37
N MET A 125 6.11 -3.28 7.34
CA MET A 125 7.49 -3.78 7.45
C MET A 125 7.71 -4.55 8.76
N LYS A 126 7.20 -4.03 9.88
CA LYS A 126 7.23 -4.71 11.19
C LYS A 126 6.45 -6.03 11.14
N ALA A 127 5.23 -6.02 10.58
CA ALA A 127 4.41 -7.23 10.47
C ALA A 127 5.11 -8.31 9.64
N ILE A 128 5.73 -7.95 8.52
CA ILE A 128 6.50 -8.88 7.68
C ILE A 128 7.71 -9.41 8.44
N ALA A 129 8.50 -8.54 9.08
CA ALA A 129 9.67 -8.95 9.86
C ALA A 129 9.30 -9.87 11.04
N CYS A 130 8.13 -9.66 11.65
CA CYS A 130 7.61 -10.47 12.75
C CYS A 130 6.78 -11.69 12.29
N SER A 131 6.57 -11.89 11.00
CA SER A 131 5.71 -12.96 10.48
C SER A 131 6.27 -14.38 10.68
N GLY A 132 7.53 -14.51 11.09
CA GLY A 132 8.18 -15.81 11.28
C GLY A 132 8.48 -16.56 9.98
N VAL A 133 8.38 -15.89 8.82
CA VAL A 133 8.81 -16.46 7.53
C VAL A 133 10.33 -16.63 7.55
N THR A 134 10.77 -17.84 7.85
CA THR A 134 12.19 -18.25 7.93
C THR A 134 12.60 -19.20 6.80
N ASP A 135 11.63 -19.67 6.01
CA ASP A 135 11.86 -20.58 4.88
C ASP A 135 12.45 -19.81 3.69
N LEU A 136 13.76 -19.59 3.75
CA LEU A 136 14.58 -19.01 2.67
C LEU A 136 14.70 -19.95 1.45
N ALA A 137 14.28 -21.21 1.58
CA ALA A 137 14.28 -22.18 0.49
C ALA A 137 13.07 -22.01 -0.45
N ARG A 138 12.09 -21.16 -0.10
CA ARG A 138 11.06 -20.71 -1.05
C ARG A 138 11.53 -19.48 -1.83
N PRO A 139 11.96 -19.62 -3.10
CA PRO A 139 12.34 -18.48 -3.95
C PRO A 139 11.17 -17.52 -4.28
N LYS A 140 9.97 -17.79 -3.75
CA LYS A 140 8.73 -17.07 -4.05
C LYS A 140 8.27 -16.12 -2.94
N CYS A 141 9.10 -15.82 -1.93
CA CYS A 141 8.80 -14.72 -1.02
C CYS A 141 9.45 -13.45 -1.57
N PRO A 142 8.74 -12.63 -2.37
CA PRO A 142 9.30 -11.39 -2.88
C PRO A 142 9.73 -10.52 -1.70
N LEU A 143 10.95 -9.99 -1.76
CA LEU A 143 11.42 -9.01 -0.80
C LEU A 143 10.48 -7.80 -0.87
N ALA A 144 9.70 -7.56 0.19
CA ALA A 144 8.86 -6.39 0.28
C ALA A 144 9.73 -5.13 0.38
N TYR A 145 9.32 -4.05 -0.29
CA TYR A 145 9.98 -2.73 -0.23
C TYR A 145 11.45 -2.69 -0.70
N PRO A 146 11.85 -3.36 -1.79
CA PRO A 146 13.26 -3.43 -2.17
C PRO A 146 13.85 -2.04 -2.43
N ALA A 147 13.12 -1.17 -3.15
CA ALA A 147 13.57 0.19 -3.44
C ALA A 147 13.72 1.06 -2.18
N LEU A 148 12.75 1.00 -1.26
CA LEU A 148 12.80 1.76 0.00
C LEU A 148 13.94 1.26 0.89
N ILE A 149 14.11 -0.06 1.06
CA ILE A 149 15.21 -0.63 1.85
C ILE A 149 16.56 -0.17 1.28
N MET A 150 16.73 -0.22 -0.04
CA MET A 150 17.95 0.25 -0.71
C MET A 150 18.17 1.75 -0.51
N GLY A 151 17.10 2.55 -0.54
CA GLY A 151 17.13 3.97 -0.22
C GLY A 151 17.61 4.26 1.20
N LEU A 152 17.04 3.56 2.19
CA LEU A 152 17.43 3.67 3.60
C LEU A 152 18.90 3.25 3.81
N ILE A 153 19.35 2.19 3.14
CA ILE A 153 20.76 1.73 3.16
C ILE A 153 21.71 2.82 2.61
N LYS A 154 21.35 3.46 1.49
CA LYS A 154 22.13 4.57 0.94
C LYS A 154 22.20 5.74 1.91
N LYS A 155 21.09 6.06 2.58
CA LYS A 155 21.02 7.15 3.57
C LYS A 155 21.99 6.95 4.74
N VAL A 156 22.14 5.71 5.22
CA VAL A 156 23.11 5.37 6.28
C VAL A 156 24.56 5.18 5.77
N ARG A 157 24.84 5.63 4.53
CA ARG A 157 26.16 5.62 3.87
C ARG A 157 26.78 4.22 3.77
N ILE A 158 25.96 3.18 3.61
CA ILE A 158 26.46 1.85 3.28
C ILE A 158 26.69 1.79 1.76
N LEU A 159 27.92 1.47 1.37
CA LEU A 159 28.29 1.30 -0.04
C LEU A 159 27.51 0.14 -0.66
N ILE A 160 26.66 0.45 -1.64
CA ILE A 160 25.96 -0.56 -2.44
C ILE A 160 26.84 -0.85 -3.67
N PRO A 161 27.25 -2.10 -3.90
CA PRO A 161 28.00 -2.46 -5.10
C PRO A 161 27.22 -2.04 -6.37
N PRO A 162 27.88 -1.43 -7.36
CA PRO A 162 27.24 -1.05 -8.62
C PRO A 162 27.02 -2.31 -9.46
N LEU A 163 25.93 -3.04 -9.21
CA LEU A 163 25.71 -4.34 -9.87
C LEU A 163 24.43 -4.43 -10.70
N VAL A 164 23.54 -3.42 -10.68
CA VAL A 164 22.39 -3.38 -11.60
C VAL A 164 22.02 -1.92 -11.91
N HIS A 165 21.90 -1.59 -13.20
CA HIS A 165 21.27 -0.36 -13.68
C HIS A 165 19.88 -0.70 -14.21
N GLU A 166 18.87 -0.63 -13.35
CA GLU A 166 17.48 -0.65 -13.81
C GLU A 166 17.02 0.77 -14.10
N HIS A 167 16.53 1.00 -15.31
CA HIS A 167 15.81 2.22 -15.64
C HIS A 167 14.38 2.10 -15.10
N LEU A 168 13.99 3.02 -14.23
CA LEU A 168 12.61 3.12 -13.80
C LEU A 168 11.74 3.53 -14.99
N GLY A 169 10.67 2.78 -15.25
CA GLY A 169 9.68 3.16 -16.23
C GLY A 169 8.93 4.43 -15.83
N VAL A 170 8.37 5.12 -16.82
CA VAL A 170 7.50 6.29 -16.61
C VAL A 170 6.07 5.80 -16.35
N ILE A 171 5.38 6.42 -15.39
CA ILE A 171 3.94 6.25 -15.21
C ILE A 171 3.24 7.33 -16.05
N ASP A 172 2.92 6.97 -17.30
CA ASP A 172 2.20 7.80 -18.27
C ASP A 172 0.83 7.20 -18.61
N ASP A 173 0.08 7.83 -19.51
CA ASP A 173 -1.22 7.32 -19.95
C ASP A 173 -1.13 5.92 -20.58
N ARG A 174 0.00 5.59 -21.23
CA ARG A 174 0.23 4.25 -21.80
C ARG A 174 0.36 3.21 -20.69
N HIS A 175 1.06 3.54 -19.60
CA HIS A 175 1.11 2.71 -18.41
C HIS A 175 -0.29 2.49 -17.83
N VAL A 176 -1.08 3.57 -17.70
CA VAL A 176 -2.45 3.47 -17.17
C VAL A 176 -3.31 2.58 -18.06
N VAL A 177 -3.32 2.77 -19.39
CA VAL A 177 -4.09 1.93 -20.33
C VAL A 177 -3.67 0.46 -20.28
N ARG A 178 -2.37 0.20 -20.09
CA ARG A 178 -1.85 -1.16 -19.99
C ARG A 178 -2.29 -1.87 -18.71
N HIS A 179 -2.25 -1.17 -17.58
CA HIS A 179 -2.38 -1.77 -16.25
C HIS A 179 -3.75 -1.55 -15.57
N CYS A 180 -4.51 -0.55 -15.99
CA CYS A 180 -5.81 -0.18 -15.43
C CYS A 180 -6.89 -0.31 -16.49
N LYS A 181 -7.82 -1.24 -16.31
CA LYS A 181 -8.93 -1.50 -17.24
C LYS A 181 -10.18 -1.78 -16.44
N ALA A 182 -11.17 -0.90 -16.54
CA ALA A 182 -12.47 -1.15 -15.92
C ALA A 182 -13.24 -2.16 -16.76
N LYS A 183 -14.00 -3.04 -16.10
CA LYS A 183 -15.00 -3.87 -16.76
C LYS A 183 -16.00 -2.94 -17.44
N GLN A 184 -16.30 -3.17 -18.72
CA GLN A 184 -17.41 -2.45 -19.35
C GLN A 184 -18.72 -2.96 -18.76
N PRO A 185 -19.71 -2.08 -18.51
CA PRO A 185 -21.04 -2.53 -18.12
C PRO A 185 -21.55 -3.49 -19.20
N GLU A 186 -22.09 -4.64 -18.80
CA GLU A 186 -22.80 -5.52 -19.72
C GLU A 186 -23.97 -4.73 -20.31
N GLN A 187 -24.01 -4.61 -21.64
CA GLN A 187 -25.02 -3.88 -22.40
C GLN A 187 -26.39 -4.58 -22.35
#